data_AF-A0A096M922-F1
#
_entry.id   AF-A0A096M922-F1
#
_cell.length_a   1.000
_cell.length_b   1.000
_cell.length_c   1.000
_cell.angle_alpha   90.00
_cell.angle_beta   90.00
_cell.angle_gamma   90.00
#
_symmetry.space_group_name_H-M   'P 1'
#
loop_
_entity.id
_entity.type
_entity.pdbx_description
1 polymer ?
#
loop_
_entity_poly.entity_id
_entity_poly.type
_entity_poly.pdbx_seq_one_letter_code
_entity_poly.pdbx_strand_id
1 'polypeptide(L)'
;SHFVKGQNQNHMSITVLMFLFLFAVFPGVCECVLITQWPRDIISNSSAEMHCYQNDTDYEYLYWYRQLSGGQIQLIVYLLAGNANYEPDFKSGFKAERSHTKQWSLTVSSVQQKDEAVYLCAAS
;
A
#
# COMPACT_ATOMS: atom_id res chain seq x y z
N SER A 1 -9.43 37.35 64.58
CA SER A 1 -9.94 37.34 63.20
C SER A 1 -10.42 35.93 62.88
N HIS A 2 -11.72 35.74 62.72
CA HIS A 2 -12.28 34.47 62.21
C HIS A 2 -12.64 34.64 60.73
N PHE A 3 -12.27 33.66 59.91
CA PHE A 3 -13.16 33.15 58.86
C PHE A 3 -12.81 31.70 58.55
N VAL A 4 -13.83 30.85 58.48
CA VAL A 4 -13.76 29.44 58.11
C VAL A 4 -14.72 29.21 56.94
N LYS A 5 -14.25 28.35 56.00
CA LYS A 5 -14.94 27.50 55.02
C LYS A 5 -15.21 28.03 53.60
N GLY A 6 -14.68 27.27 52.66
CA GLY A 6 -15.38 26.82 51.45
C GLY A 6 -15.03 25.34 51.22
N GLN A 7 -15.97 24.43 51.45
CA GLN A 7 -15.93 23.09 50.85
C GLN A 7 -16.24 23.28 49.35
N ASN A 8 -15.70 22.46 48.45
CA ASN A 8 -16.44 21.29 47.96
C ASN A 8 -15.68 20.53 46.88
N GLN A 9 -15.87 19.21 46.94
CA GLN A 9 -15.95 18.24 45.86
C GLN A 9 -15.03 18.42 44.64
N ASN A 10 -14.17 17.42 44.45
CA ASN A 10 -13.68 16.99 43.14
C ASN A 10 -14.84 17.04 42.12
N HIS A 11 -14.81 17.99 41.19
CA HIS A 11 -15.66 17.97 40.02
C HIS A 11 -14.79 17.95 38.78
N MET A 12 -14.05 16.85 38.63
CA MET A 12 -13.56 16.43 37.32
C MET A 12 -14.81 16.16 36.48
N SER A 13 -15.08 17.05 35.52
CA SER A 13 -16.33 17.02 34.75
C SER A 13 -16.51 15.63 34.12
N ILE A 14 -17.65 14.99 34.35
CA ILE A 14 -17.99 13.67 33.79
C ILE A 14 -17.77 13.64 32.27
N THR A 15 -17.94 14.78 31.59
CA THR A 15 -17.60 14.99 30.18
C THR A 15 -16.11 14.74 29.86
N VAL A 16 -15.19 15.22 30.69
CA VAL A 16 -13.74 15.05 30.48
C VAL A 16 -13.33 13.58 30.69
N LEU A 17 -13.91 12.92 31.68
CA LEU A 17 -13.72 11.48 31.92
C LEU A 17 -14.30 10.63 30.78
N MET A 18 -15.48 10.95 30.25
CA MET A 18 -16.07 10.24 29.11
C MET A 18 -15.26 10.44 27.82
N PHE A 19 -14.73 11.64 27.56
CA PHE A 19 -13.86 11.90 26.41
C PHE A 19 -12.53 11.14 26.51
N LEU A 20 -11.89 11.13 27.68
CA LEU A 20 -10.67 10.34 27.92
C LEU A 20 -10.91 8.84 27.80
N PHE A 21 -12.09 8.35 28.21
CA PHE A 21 -12.48 6.96 27.99
C PHE A 21 -12.66 6.68 26.49
N LEU A 22 -13.40 7.52 25.76
CA LEU A 22 -13.60 7.37 24.32
C LEU A 22 -12.26 7.30 23.55
N PHE A 23 -11.29 8.17 23.86
CA PHE A 23 -9.95 8.10 23.23
C PHE A 23 -9.13 6.88 23.67
N ALA A 24 -9.39 6.29 24.84
CA ALA A 24 -8.72 5.09 25.32
C ALA A 24 -9.35 3.77 24.84
N VAL A 25 -10.64 3.76 24.45
CA VAL A 25 -11.35 2.55 23.97
C VAL A 25 -11.35 2.41 22.44
N PHE A 26 -10.90 3.42 21.70
CA PHE A 26 -10.65 3.28 20.26
C PHE A 26 -9.14 3.17 20.00
N PRO A 27 -8.53 1.98 20.17
CA PRO A 27 -7.26 1.74 19.50
C PRO A 27 -7.50 2.02 18.02
N GLY A 28 -6.76 2.98 17.45
CA GLY A 28 -6.94 3.39 16.07
C GLY A 28 -6.94 2.17 15.15
N VAL A 29 -8.06 1.94 14.47
CA VAL A 29 -8.15 0.88 13.46
C VAL A 29 -7.28 1.32 12.29
N CYS A 30 -6.16 0.65 12.09
CA CYS A 30 -5.37 0.77 10.87
C CYS A 30 -5.96 -0.22 9.87
N GLU A 31 -6.69 0.25 8.87
CA GLU A 31 -7.02 -0.57 7.71
C GLU A 31 -5.76 -0.72 6.87
N CYS A 32 -4.95 -1.74 7.18
CA CYS A 32 -3.83 -2.12 6.34
C CYS A 32 -4.29 -3.12 5.29
N VAL A 33 -3.93 -2.88 4.03
CA VAL A 33 -4.17 -3.84 2.97
C VAL A 33 -2.99 -4.80 2.89
N LEU A 34 -3.27 -6.09 3.05
CA LEU A 34 -2.26 -7.11 2.82
C LEU A 34 -2.02 -7.27 1.32
N ILE A 35 -0.81 -6.95 0.89
CA ILE A 35 -0.31 -7.15 -0.47
C ILE A 35 0.60 -8.38 -0.49
N THR A 36 0.28 -9.35 -1.35
CA THR A 36 1.09 -10.55 -1.58
C THR A 36 1.66 -10.54 -2.99
N GLN A 37 2.96 -10.72 -3.13
CA GLN A 37 3.66 -10.74 -4.43
C GLN A 37 4.37 -12.08 -4.64
N TRP A 38 4.33 -12.63 -5.85
CA TRP A 38 5.05 -13.85 -6.20
C TRP A 38 5.41 -13.94 -7.69
N PRO A 39 6.43 -14.74 -8.05
CA PRO A 39 7.45 -15.30 -7.14
C PRO A 39 8.32 -14.19 -6.53
N ARG A 40 9.01 -14.50 -5.43
CA ARG A 40 9.88 -13.52 -4.74
C ARG A 40 11.12 -13.17 -5.56
N ASP A 41 11.68 -14.17 -6.22
CA ASP A 41 12.89 -14.06 -7.04
C ASP A 41 12.65 -14.78 -8.38
N ILE A 42 13.15 -14.19 -9.47
CA ILE A 42 13.11 -14.77 -10.82
C ILE A 42 14.48 -14.62 -11.45
N ILE A 43 15.01 -15.72 -11.95
CA ILE A 43 16.17 -15.71 -12.84
C ILE A 43 15.67 -16.20 -14.20
N SER A 44 15.64 -15.29 -15.17
CA SER A 44 15.19 -15.59 -16.54
C SER A 44 16.03 -14.83 -17.55
N ASN A 45 16.27 -15.46 -18.71
CA ASN A 45 16.90 -14.89 -19.89
C ASN A 45 15.90 -14.68 -21.04
N SER A 46 14.61 -14.93 -20.80
CA SER A 46 13.54 -14.83 -21.80
C SER A 46 12.44 -13.91 -21.28
N SER A 47 11.28 -14.43 -20.88
CA SER A 47 10.25 -13.64 -20.21
C SER A 47 10.26 -13.90 -18.69
N ALA A 48 9.78 -12.92 -17.93
CA ALA A 48 9.54 -13.05 -16.50
C ALA A 48 8.15 -12.48 -16.18
N GLU A 49 7.35 -13.21 -15.42
CA GLU A 49 6.04 -12.76 -14.96
C GLU A 49 5.99 -12.73 -13.44
N MET A 50 5.48 -11.61 -12.93
CA MET A 50 5.29 -11.38 -11.51
C MET A 50 3.81 -11.12 -11.27
N HIS A 51 3.30 -11.61 -10.15
CA HIS A 51 1.91 -11.49 -9.76
C HIS A 51 1.79 -10.79 -8.43
N CYS A 52 0.65 -10.15 -8.24
CA CYS A 52 0.29 -9.47 -7.03
C CYS A 52 -1.18 -9.73 -6.67
N TYR A 53 -1.47 -9.77 -5.37
CA TYR A 53 -2.80 -9.97 -4.82
C TYR A 53 -3.03 -9.04 -3.63
N GLN A 54 -4.25 -8.51 -3.51
CA GLN A 54 -4.73 -7.82 -2.33
C GLN A 54 -5.83 -8.62 -1.64
N ASN A 55 -5.84 -8.68 -0.31
CA ASN A 55 -6.84 -9.47 0.42
C ASN A 55 -8.19 -8.74 0.57
N ASP A 56 -8.17 -7.54 1.14
CA ASP A 56 -9.34 -6.96 1.80
C ASP A 56 -9.95 -5.73 1.12
N THR A 57 -9.45 -5.34 -0.04
CA THR A 57 -9.98 -4.17 -0.77
C THR A 57 -10.29 -4.49 -2.22
N ASP A 58 -11.19 -3.69 -2.78
CA ASP A 58 -11.51 -3.66 -4.21
C ASP A 58 -10.89 -2.41 -4.84
N TYR A 59 -9.66 -2.09 -4.43
CA TYR A 59 -8.90 -0.97 -4.98
C TYR A 59 -8.78 -1.10 -6.50
N GLU A 60 -9.05 0.01 -7.16
CA GLU A 60 -9.16 0.09 -8.61
C GLU A 60 -7.87 0.58 -9.24
N TYR A 61 -7.02 1.27 -8.47
CA TYR A 61 -5.68 1.60 -8.88
C TYR A 61 -4.72 0.50 -8.44
N LEU A 62 -4.07 -0.13 -9.41
CA LEU A 62 -3.09 -1.18 -9.19
C LEU A 62 -1.76 -0.73 -9.80
N TYR A 63 -0.67 -0.87 -9.07
CA TYR A 63 0.61 -0.28 -9.44
C TYR A 63 1.70 -1.34 -9.59
N TRP A 64 2.65 -1.02 -10.45
CA TRP A 64 3.94 -1.68 -10.52
C TRP A 64 5.07 -0.66 -10.55
N TYR A 65 6.04 -0.87 -9.68
CA TYR A 65 7.24 -0.07 -9.55
C TYR A 65 8.48 -0.90 -9.82
N ARG A 66 9.55 -0.23 -10.24
CA ARG A 66 10.90 -0.78 -10.33
C ARG A 66 11.85 0.03 -9.46
N GLN A 67 12.71 -0.66 -8.73
CA GLN A 67 13.81 -0.07 -7.97
C GLN A 67 15.12 -0.72 -8.39
N LEU A 68 15.98 0.04 -9.07
CA LEU A 68 17.35 -0.38 -9.35
C LEU A 68 18.17 -0.43 -8.05
N SER A 69 19.23 -1.23 -8.03
CA SER A 69 20.10 -1.34 -6.85
C SER A 69 20.64 0.03 -6.41
N GLY A 70 20.31 0.45 -5.19
CA GLY A 70 20.67 1.76 -4.64
C GLY A 70 19.99 2.97 -5.31
N GLY A 71 19.03 2.75 -6.21
CA GLY A 71 18.35 3.78 -6.98
C GLY A 71 16.99 4.21 -6.40
N GLN A 72 16.42 5.24 -7.02
CA GLN A 72 15.07 5.71 -6.74
C GLN A 72 14.01 4.71 -7.27
N ILE A 73 12.87 4.68 -6.60
CA ILE A 73 11.70 3.93 -7.05
C ILE A 73 11.10 4.64 -8.27
N GLN A 74 10.86 3.90 -9.34
CA GLN A 74 10.25 4.38 -10.59
C GLN A 74 8.90 3.69 -10.78
N LEU A 75 7.86 4.46 -11.08
CA LEU A 75 6.59 3.89 -11.53
C LEU A 75 6.78 3.34 -12.95
N ILE A 76 6.40 2.09 -13.17
CA ILE A 76 6.35 1.48 -14.51
C ILE A 76 4.98 1.78 -15.13
N VAL A 77 3.93 1.40 -14.40
CA VAL A 77 2.56 1.37 -14.89
C VAL A 77 1.60 1.40 -13.71
N TYR A 78 0.46 2.07 -13.91
CA TYR A 78 -0.73 1.84 -13.10
C TYR A 78 -1.87 1.32 -13.96
N LEU A 79 -2.70 0.46 -13.39
CA LEU A 79 -3.95 0.02 -13.98
C LEU A 79 -5.08 0.72 -13.25
N LEU A 80 -6.00 1.35 -13.98
CA LEU A 80 -7.25 1.87 -13.44
C LEU A 80 -8.41 1.06 -14.01
N ALA A 81 -9.11 0.33 -13.15
CA ALA A 81 -10.19 -0.57 -13.59
C ALA A 81 -9.73 -1.54 -14.71
N GLY A 82 -8.49 -2.03 -14.60
CA GLY A 82 -7.86 -2.91 -15.59
C GLY A 82 -7.21 -2.22 -16.79
N ASN A 83 -7.38 -0.90 -16.96
CA ASN A 83 -6.76 -0.15 -18.05
C ASN A 83 -5.35 0.28 -17.69
N ALA A 84 -4.35 -0.29 -18.36
CA ALA A 84 -2.94 -0.01 -18.11
C ALA A 84 -2.49 1.35 -18.69
N ASN A 85 -1.83 2.15 -17.86
CA ASN A 85 -1.27 3.47 -18.18
C ASN A 85 0.22 3.45 -17.82
N TYR A 86 1.07 3.37 -18.85
CA TYR A 86 2.52 3.26 -18.69
C TYR A 86 3.18 4.63 -18.66
N GLU A 87 4.19 4.77 -17.81
CA GLU A 87 5.10 5.90 -17.85
C GLU A 87 5.87 5.92 -19.19
N PRO A 88 6.31 7.10 -19.68
CA PRO A 88 6.91 7.25 -21.01
C PRO A 88 8.05 6.28 -21.33
N ASP A 89 8.93 6.05 -20.35
CA ASP A 89 10.10 5.17 -20.48
C ASP A 89 9.76 3.67 -20.47
N PHE A 90 8.51 3.33 -20.14
CA PHE A 90 8.04 1.95 -19.91
C PHE A 90 6.95 1.51 -20.89
N LYS A 91 6.71 2.27 -21.95
CA LYS A 91 5.70 1.96 -22.99
C LYS A 91 5.97 0.66 -23.77
N SER A 92 7.15 0.07 -23.63
CA SER A 92 7.55 -1.16 -24.34
C SER A 92 8.34 -2.08 -23.41
N GLY A 93 8.34 -3.38 -23.70
CA GLY A 93 9.07 -4.39 -22.91
C GLY A 93 8.30 -4.90 -21.69
N PHE A 94 7.23 -4.21 -21.29
CA PHE A 94 6.37 -4.57 -20.17
C PHE A 94 4.93 -4.80 -20.62
N LYS A 95 4.25 -5.74 -19.95
CA LYS A 95 2.82 -6.00 -20.11
C LYS A 95 2.20 -6.18 -18.74
N ALA A 96 1.26 -5.35 -18.36
CA ALA A 96 0.55 -5.44 -17.10
C ALA A 96 -0.92 -5.72 -17.33
N GLU A 97 -1.47 -6.66 -16.56
CA GLU A 97 -2.84 -7.15 -16.72
C GLU A 97 -3.49 -7.35 -15.36
N ARG A 98 -4.78 -7.02 -15.26
CA ARG A 98 -5.61 -7.39 -14.10
C ARG A 98 -6.27 -8.72 -14.39
N SER A 99 -5.76 -9.81 -13.81
CA SER A 99 -6.28 -11.16 -14.02
C SER A 99 -7.61 -11.38 -13.31
N HIS A 100 -7.78 -10.79 -12.12
CA HIS A 100 -9.02 -10.80 -11.34
C HIS A 100 -9.20 -9.48 -10.60
N THR A 101 -10.37 -9.23 -10.00
CA THR A 101 -10.65 -8.01 -9.22
C THR A 101 -9.54 -7.67 -8.23
N LYS A 102 -8.96 -8.67 -7.58
CA LYS A 102 -7.91 -8.47 -6.57
C LYS A 102 -6.53 -8.96 -7.00
N GLN A 103 -6.36 -9.38 -8.26
CA GLN A 103 -5.10 -9.94 -8.77
C GLN A 103 -4.66 -9.26 -10.05
N TRP A 104 -3.37 -8.96 -10.13
CA TRP A 104 -2.76 -8.38 -11.32
C TRP A 104 -1.34 -8.88 -11.49
N SER A 105 -0.84 -8.81 -12.72
CA SER A 105 0.51 -9.23 -13.07
C SER A 105 1.25 -8.17 -13.86
N LEU A 106 2.57 -8.33 -13.88
CA LEU A 106 3.49 -7.62 -14.75
C LEU A 106 4.42 -8.65 -15.39
N THR A 107 4.40 -8.70 -16.71
CA THR A 107 5.31 -9.47 -17.53
C THR A 107 6.39 -8.56 -18.10
N VAL A 108 7.65 -8.93 -17.90
CA VAL A 108 8.80 -8.43 -18.67
C VAL A 108 8.97 -9.34 -19.87
N SER A 109 8.70 -8.83 -21.08
CA SER A 109 8.61 -9.65 -22.29
C SER A 109 9.94 -10.23 -22.76
N SER A 110 11.04 -9.49 -22.53
CA SER A 110 12.39 -9.92 -22.87
C SER A 110 13.36 -9.33 -21.84
N VAL A 111 13.77 -10.17 -20.88
CA VAL A 111 14.64 -9.80 -19.77
C VAL A 111 16.04 -9.50 -20.29
N GLN A 112 16.52 -8.29 -19.99
CA GLN A 112 17.87 -7.82 -20.30
C GLN A 112 18.59 -7.43 -19.00
N GLN A 113 19.90 -7.20 -19.09
CA GLN A 113 20.71 -6.79 -17.93
C GLN A 113 20.19 -5.50 -17.26
N LYS A 114 19.62 -4.57 -18.03
CA LYS A 114 19.01 -3.33 -17.51
C LYS A 114 17.73 -3.55 -16.70
N ASP A 115 17.14 -4.74 -16.79
CA ASP A 115 15.88 -5.08 -16.11
C ASP A 115 16.14 -5.74 -14.75
N GLU A 116 17.41 -5.97 -14.38
CA GLU A 116 17.83 -6.43 -13.06
C GLU A 116 17.49 -5.37 -12.01
N ALA A 117 16.46 -5.65 -11.22
CA ALA A 117 15.89 -4.71 -10.27
C ALA A 117 15.00 -5.43 -9.25
N VAL A 118 14.64 -4.72 -8.18
CA VAL A 118 13.51 -5.10 -7.34
C VAL A 118 12.23 -4.54 -7.96
N TYR A 119 11.22 -5.38 -8.11
CA TYR A 119 9.90 -4.99 -8.60
C TYR A 119 8.91 -5.03 -7.44
N LEU A 120 8.10 -3.97 -7.30
CA LEU A 120 7.17 -3.81 -6.19
C LEU A 120 5.76 -3.54 -6.72
N CYS A 121 4.76 -4.19 -6.15
CA CYS A 121 3.35 -3.91 -6.45
C CYS A 121 2.66 -3.18 -5.29
N ALA A 122 1.62 -2.40 -5.61
CA ALA A 122 0.78 -1.70 -4.63
C ALA A 122 -0.65 -1.52 -5.18
N ALA A 123 -1.60 -1.13 -4.32
CA ALA A 123 -2.98 -0.86 -4.71
C ALA A 123 -3.60 0.28 -3.86
N SER A 124 -4.56 1.04 -4.43
CA SER A 124 -5.34 2.10 -3.75
C SER A 124 -6.72 2.38 -4.34
#